data_AF-A0A7J9Y6T1-F1
#
_entry.id   AF-A0A7J9Y6T1-F1
#
_cell.length_a   1.000
_cell.length_b   1.000
_cell.length_c   1.000
_cell.angle_alpha   90.00
_cell.angle_beta   90.00
_cell.angle_gamma   90.00
#
_symmetry.space_group_name_H-M   'P 1'
#
loop_
_entity.id
_entity.type
_entity.pdbx_description
1 polymer ?
#
loop_
_entity_poly.entity_id
_entity_poly.type
_entity_poly.pdbx_seq_one_letter_code
_entity_poly.pdbx_strand_id
1 'polypeptide(L)'
;MAERTRNRGVWAVTAAMAASLTMLSACGVPDSGVPVVAGSPGPGVVNEQPDTPMPLPRPEDANDSAQAVKLYFHAASSEWTGLHEQVGHFLTPRARSVMPETAPGISVVRVTSWGAPKVSAPDEHLIKVKGEVVGELSEQGVLQPTRRSFSHTFEVRYQQTAEGLVWLVAEPPTGYVIS
;
A
#
# COMPACT_ATOMS: atom_id res chain seq x y z
N MET A 1 62.36 -16.57 41.24
CA MET A 1 61.24 -16.79 42.19
C MET A 1 60.11 -17.44 41.40
N ALA A 2 60.12 -18.77 41.35
CA ALA A 2 59.24 -19.68 42.13
C ALA A 2 57.83 -19.73 41.49
N GLU A 3 57.49 -20.68 40.61
CA GLU A 3 57.29 -22.14 40.80
C GLU A 3 55.98 -22.49 41.53
N ARG A 4 55.04 -23.11 40.78
CA ARG A 4 54.20 -24.30 41.11
C ARG A 4 53.09 -24.42 40.06
N THR A 5 53.09 -25.42 39.16
CA THR A 5 52.60 -26.82 39.32
C THR A 5 51.16 -26.88 39.86
N ARG A 6 50.20 -27.69 39.37
CA ARG A 6 50.25 -28.97 38.65
C ARG A 6 48.80 -29.36 38.28
N ASN A 7 48.65 -29.96 37.10
CA ASN A 7 47.99 -31.25 36.82
C ASN A 7 46.53 -31.59 37.22
N ARG A 8 45.91 -32.22 36.19
CA ARG A 8 45.29 -33.57 36.15
C ARG A 8 43.77 -33.66 36.21
N GLY A 9 43.22 -34.23 35.14
CA GLY A 9 41.92 -34.91 35.16
C GLY A 9 41.53 -35.51 33.82
N VAL A 10 42.42 -36.29 33.18
CA VAL A 10 42.02 -37.22 32.12
C VAL A 10 41.24 -38.35 32.77
N TRP A 11 39.97 -38.53 32.40
CA TRP A 11 39.26 -39.81 32.53
C TRP A 11 38.45 -40.05 31.26
N ALA A 12 39.09 -40.77 30.34
CA ALA A 12 38.42 -41.51 29.29
C ALA A 12 37.84 -42.79 29.91
N VAL A 13 36.57 -43.09 29.64
CA VAL A 13 36.02 -44.44 29.79
C VAL A 13 35.30 -44.78 28.48
N THR A 14 35.94 -45.67 27.73
CA THR A 14 35.38 -46.43 26.61
C THR A 14 34.62 -47.64 27.15
N ALA A 15 33.38 -47.86 26.71
CA ALA A 15 32.77 -49.19 26.71
C ALA A 15 31.75 -49.29 25.57
N ALA A 16 32.00 -50.25 24.69
CA ALA A 16 31.24 -50.57 23.50
C ALA A 16 30.02 -51.44 23.82
N MET A 17 28.95 -51.30 23.04
CA MET A 17 28.00 -52.39 22.80
C MET A 17 27.50 -52.36 21.37
N ALA A 18 27.54 -53.53 20.74
CA ALA A 18 27.33 -53.76 19.34
C ALA A 18 25.87 -54.17 19.02
N ALA A 19 25.53 -53.97 17.74
CA ALA A 19 24.68 -54.80 16.91
C ALA A 19 23.14 -54.61 16.90
N SER A 20 22.71 -54.00 15.78
CA SER A 20 21.70 -54.49 14.82
C SER A 20 20.22 -54.59 15.23
N LEU A 21 19.36 -53.80 14.56
CA LEU A 21 18.48 -54.27 13.46
C LEU A 21 17.57 -53.11 12.99
N THR A 22 17.51 -52.99 11.67
CA THR A 22 16.58 -52.21 10.83
C THR A 22 15.12 -52.23 11.30
N MET A 23 14.53 -51.05 11.45
CA MET A 23 13.12 -50.81 11.11
C MET A 23 13.01 -49.54 10.26
N LEU A 24 12.70 -49.74 8.97
CA LEU A 24 12.12 -48.69 8.13
C LEU A 24 10.74 -48.35 8.71
N SER A 25 10.57 -47.17 9.26
CA SER A 25 9.27 -46.53 9.38
C SER A 25 9.40 -45.01 9.35
N ALA A 26 8.91 -44.46 8.25
CA ALA A 26 8.42 -43.10 8.05
C ALA A 26 9.39 -41.92 8.28
N CYS A 27 9.63 -41.18 7.19
CA CYS A 27 9.93 -39.76 7.22
C CYS A 27 8.91 -39.03 8.12
N GLY A 28 9.28 -38.75 9.37
CA GLY A 28 8.64 -37.72 10.17
C GLY A 28 9.43 -36.43 9.99
N VAL A 29 9.12 -35.66 8.94
CA VAL A 29 9.48 -34.24 8.94
C VAL A 29 8.80 -33.65 10.18
N PRO A 30 9.53 -33.10 11.17
CA PRO A 30 8.88 -32.35 12.22
C PRO A 30 8.18 -31.19 11.53
N ASP A 31 6.87 -31.25 11.52
CA ASP A 31 6.01 -30.19 11.04
C ASP A 31 6.48 -28.91 11.71
N SER A 32 6.89 -27.96 10.88
CA SER A 32 7.40 -26.66 11.30
C SER A 32 6.44 -26.08 12.31
N GLY A 33 6.91 -25.91 13.55
CA GLY A 33 6.17 -25.18 14.57
C GLY A 33 5.73 -23.85 13.98
N VAL A 34 4.41 -23.68 13.87
CA VAL A 34 3.78 -22.44 13.44
C VAL A 34 4.33 -21.34 14.36
N PRO A 35 4.86 -20.22 13.84
CA PRO A 35 5.18 -19.09 14.69
C PRO A 35 3.88 -18.65 15.38
N VAL A 36 3.82 -18.79 16.70
CA VAL A 36 2.71 -18.26 17.49
C VAL A 36 2.80 -16.74 17.42
N VAL A 37 1.98 -16.14 16.57
CA VAL A 37 1.74 -14.70 16.60
C VAL A 37 0.99 -14.40 17.90
N ALA A 38 1.72 -13.92 18.91
CA ALA A 38 1.12 -13.38 20.12
C ALA A 38 0.43 -12.06 19.79
N GLY A 39 -0.84 -12.16 19.43
CA GLY A 39 -1.69 -11.01 19.14
C GLY A 39 -2.84 -11.45 18.25
N SER A 40 -4.03 -11.55 18.80
CA SER A 40 -5.24 -11.60 17.99
C SER A 40 -5.25 -10.37 17.08
N PRO A 41 -5.37 -10.52 15.75
CA PRO A 41 -5.82 -9.41 14.92
C PRO A 41 -7.16 -8.94 15.50
N GLY A 42 -7.29 -7.64 15.78
CA GLY A 42 -8.62 -7.04 16.02
C GLY A 42 -9.56 -7.42 14.87
N PRO A 43 -10.88 -7.43 15.09
CA PRO A 43 -11.85 -8.05 14.18
C PRO A 43 -11.58 -7.61 12.74
N GLY A 44 -10.96 -8.51 11.99
CA GLY A 44 -10.73 -8.37 10.57
C GLY A 44 -12.09 -8.40 9.89
N VAL A 45 -12.24 -7.52 8.91
CA VAL A 45 -13.39 -7.45 8.02
C VAL A 45 -13.73 -8.88 7.57
N VAL A 46 -15.00 -9.24 7.76
CA VAL A 46 -15.55 -10.55 7.44
C VAL A 46 -15.13 -10.95 6.03
N ASN A 47 -14.59 -12.16 5.90
CA ASN A 47 -14.37 -12.85 4.63
C ASN A 47 -15.74 -13.07 3.94
N GLU A 48 -16.18 -12.09 3.15
CA GLU A 48 -17.28 -12.25 2.21
C GLU A 48 -16.70 -12.58 0.83
N GLN A 49 -16.75 -13.87 0.48
CA GLN A 49 -16.80 -14.43 -0.88
C GLN A 49 -15.66 -14.09 -1.89
N PRO A 50 -15.04 -15.10 -2.56
CA PRO A 50 -14.15 -14.82 -3.68
C PRO A 50 -14.94 -14.45 -4.95
N ASP A 51 -14.37 -13.53 -5.73
CA ASP A 51 -14.65 -13.25 -7.16
C ASP A 51 -15.87 -12.40 -7.57
N THR A 52 -16.26 -11.38 -6.80
CA THR A 52 -16.90 -10.22 -7.45
C THR A 52 -15.94 -9.04 -7.38
N PRO A 53 -15.35 -8.59 -8.51
CA PRO A 53 -14.57 -7.36 -8.53
C PRO A 53 -15.43 -6.25 -7.92
N MET A 54 -14.94 -5.61 -6.87
CA MET A 54 -15.60 -4.40 -6.37
C MET A 54 -15.72 -3.41 -7.54
N PRO A 55 -16.90 -2.83 -7.78
CA PRO A 55 -17.04 -1.79 -8.78
C PRO A 55 -16.01 -0.70 -8.53
N LEU A 56 -15.30 -0.29 -9.59
CA LEU A 56 -14.37 0.82 -9.50
C LEU A 56 -15.14 2.09 -9.14
N PRO A 57 -14.58 2.95 -8.28
CA PRO A 57 -15.26 4.15 -7.85
C PRO A 57 -15.48 5.07 -9.05
N ARG A 58 -16.61 5.78 -9.07
CA ARG A 58 -16.91 6.80 -10.08
C ARG A 58 -17.08 8.17 -9.43
N PRO A 59 -16.89 9.27 -10.18
CA PRO A 59 -17.03 10.63 -9.63
C PRO A 59 -18.42 10.90 -9.03
N GLU A 60 -19.47 10.34 -9.61
CA GLU A 60 -20.85 10.44 -9.14
C GLU A 60 -21.10 9.80 -7.77
N ASP A 61 -20.20 8.93 -7.30
CA ASP A 61 -20.31 8.30 -5.99
C ASP A 61 -19.86 9.26 -4.86
N ALA A 62 -19.31 10.44 -5.20
CA ALA A 62 -18.90 11.47 -4.25
C ALA A 62 -20.08 12.33 -3.79
N ASN A 63 -20.38 12.35 -2.49
CA ASN A 63 -21.38 13.23 -1.90
C ASN A 63 -20.88 14.67 -1.72
N ASP A 64 -19.56 14.87 -1.66
CA ASP A 64 -18.93 16.17 -1.50
C ASP A 64 -17.54 16.23 -2.17
N SER A 65 -16.95 17.42 -2.23
CA SER A 65 -15.65 17.65 -2.87
C SER A 65 -14.51 16.90 -2.17
N ALA A 66 -14.54 16.70 -0.86
CA ALA A 66 -13.50 15.96 -0.15
C ALA A 66 -13.58 14.46 -0.45
N GLN A 67 -14.79 13.91 -0.54
CA GLN A 67 -15.02 12.55 -0.98
C GLN A 67 -14.54 12.35 -2.42
N ALA A 68 -14.75 13.32 -3.31
CA ALA A 68 -14.23 13.24 -4.69
C ALA A 68 -12.70 13.07 -4.74
N VAL A 69 -11.94 13.82 -3.91
CA VAL A 69 -10.48 13.64 -3.83
C VAL A 69 -10.13 12.27 -3.24
N LYS A 70 -10.84 11.77 -2.23
CA LYS A 70 -10.59 10.41 -1.69
C LYS A 70 -10.83 9.34 -2.74
N LEU A 71 -11.92 9.45 -3.51
CA LEU A 71 -12.23 8.52 -4.59
C LEU A 71 -11.22 8.63 -5.74
N TYR A 72 -10.69 9.82 -6.04
CA TYR A 72 -9.56 10.00 -6.95
C TYR A 72 -8.33 9.20 -6.49
N PHE A 73 -7.95 9.26 -5.21
CA PHE A 73 -6.83 8.46 -4.67
C PHE A 73 -7.13 6.95 -4.73
N HIS A 74 -8.39 6.55 -4.49
CA HIS A 74 -8.80 5.15 -4.61
C HIS A 74 -8.70 4.66 -6.06
N ALA A 75 -9.21 5.45 -7.02
CA ALA A 75 -9.07 5.16 -8.45
C ALA A 75 -7.59 5.08 -8.86
N ALA A 76 -6.76 5.98 -8.32
CA ALA A 76 -5.33 5.96 -8.55
C ALA A 76 -4.64 4.69 -8.00
N SER A 77 -5.22 4.03 -7.00
CA SER A 77 -4.66 2.82 -6.40
C SER A 77 -5.04 1.54 -7.15
N SER A 78 -5.71 1.66 -8.30
CA SER A 78 -6.08 0.54 -9.18
C SER A 78 -4.88 -0.01 -9.95
N GLU A 79 -5.09 -1.08 -10.71
CA GLU A 79 -4.09 -1.70 -11.60
C GLU A 79 -3.35 -0.67 -12.47
N TRP A 80 -2.02 -0.78 -12.50
CA TRP A 80 -1.12 0.15 -13.19
C TRP A 80 -1.48 0.38 -14.66
N THR A 81 -1.87 -0.68 -15.36
CA THR A 81 -2.12 -0.66 -16.81
C THR A 81 -3.35 0.16 -17.21
N GLY A 82 -4.27 0.43 -16.29
CA GLY A 82 -5.49 1.22 -16.51
C GLY A 82 -5.50 2.57 -15.83
N LEU A 83 -4.41 2.97 -15.19
CA LEU A 83 -4.40 4.08 -14.25
C LEU A 83 -4.84 5.42 -14.86
N HIS A 84 -4.35 5.73 -16.06
CA HIS A 84 -4.73 6.97 -16.76
C HIS A 84 -6.23 7.03 -17.02
N GLU A 85 -6.82 5.93 -17.44
CA GLU A 85 -8.27 5.82 -17.70
C GLU A 85 -9.05 5.98 -16.40
N GLN A 86 -8.69 5.23 -15.36
CA GLN A 86 -9.39 5.25 -14.07
C GLN A 86 -9.34 6.62 -13.39
N VAL A 87 -8.16 7.22 -13.32
CA VAL A 87 -7.98 8.56 -12.75
C VAL A 87 -8.63 9.62 -13.65
N GLY A 88 -8.60 9.42 -14.97
CA GLY A 88 -9.16 10.34 -15.95
C GLY A 88 -10.65 10.63 -15.79
N HIS A 89 -11.42 9.71 -15.20
CA HIS A 89 -12.83 9.94 -14.87
C HIS A 89 -13.01 11.02 -13.79
N PHE A 90 -12.06 11.14 -12.87
CA PHE A 90 -12.10 12.10 -11.77
C PHE A 90 -11.52 13.46 -12.15
N LEU A 91 -11.01 13.63 -13.37
CA LEU A 91 -10.38 14.86 -13.82
C LEU A 91 -11.37 15.73 -14.61
N THR A 92 -11.25 17.05 -14.47
CA THR A 92 -11.89 17.97 -15.43
C THR A 92 -11.34 17.74 -16.84
N PRO A 93 -12.06 18.10 -17.92
CA PRO A 93 -11.58 17.92 -19.30
C PRO A 93 -10.20 18.55 -19.55
N ARG A 94 -9.98 19.74 -18.97
CA ARG A 94 -8.69 20.44 -19.05
C ARG A 94 -7.60 19.65 -18.31
N ALA A 95 -7.83 19.27 -17.05
CA ALA A 95 -6.85 18.52 -16.26
C ALA A 95 -6.47 17.20 -16.94
N ARG A 96 -7.46 16.48 -17.49
CA ARG A 96 -7.26 15.25 -18.25
C ARG A 96 -6.36 15.45 -19.47
N SER A 97 -6.56 16.54 -20.23
CA SER A 97 -5.78 16.82 -21.45
C SER A 97 -4.30 17.11 -21.22
N VAL A 98 -3.92 17.51 -20.01
CA VAL A 98 -2.53 17.82 -19.63
C VAL A 98 -1.91 16.73 -18.75
N MET A 99 -2.70 15.77 -18.29
CA MET A 99 -2.23 14.62 -17.51
C MET A 99 -1.45 13.69 -18.43
N PRO A 100 -0.19 13.33 -18.09
CA PRO A 100 0.58 12.42 -18.92
C PRO A 100 -0.05 11.02 -18.91
N GLU A 101 -0.16 10.38 -20.07
CA GLU A 101 -0.64 9.00 -20.19
C GLU A 101 0.25 8.02 -19.41
N THR A 102 1.56 8.25 -19.47
CA THR A 102 2.58 7.51 -18.72
C THR A 102 3.34 8.45 -17.79
N ALA A 103 3.43 8.10 -16.51
CA ALA A 103 4.32 8.81 -15.59
C ALA A 103 5.63 8.01 -15.44
N PRO A 104 6.81 8.65 -15.52
CA PRO A 104 8.11 7.96 -15.37
C PRO A 104 8.33 7.38 -13.96
N GLY A 105 7.45 7.74 -13.02
CA GLY A 105 7.35 7.13 -11.70
C GLY A 105 6.03 7.51 -11.05
N ILE A 106 5.49 6.62 -10.23
CA ILE A 106 4.28 6.86 -9.43
C ILE A 106 4.65 6.97 -7.97
N SER A 107 4.28 8.08 -7.35
CA SER A 107 4.53 8.28 -5.93
C SER A 107 3.50 7.52 -5.10
N VAL A 108 3.96 6.66 -4.20
CA VAL A 108 3.13 6.00 -3.20
C VAL A 108 3.13 6.87 -1.95
N VAL A 109 1.96 7.37 -1.56
CA VAL A 109 1.78 8.36 -0.51
C VAL A 109 0.90 7.82 0.60
N ARG A 110 1.48 7.67 1.79
CA ARG A 110 0.69 7.49 3.01
C ARG A 110 0.06 8.82 3.40
N VAL A 111 -1.23 8.98 3.15
CA VAL A 111 -1.97 10.17 3.57
C VAL A 111 -2.09 10.19 5.09
N THR A 112 -1.73 11.31 5.72
CA THR A 112 -1.79 11.51 7.17
C THR A 112 -2.88 12.48 7.58
N SER A 113 -3.30 13.38 6.68
CA SER A 113 -4.32 14.37 6.97
C SER A 113 -5.03 14.84 5.69
N TRP A 114 -6.35 14.92 5.80
CA TRP A 114 -7.24 15.56 4.83
C TRP A 114 -7.70 16.89 5.42
N GLY A 115 -7.39 18.00 4.74
CA GLY A 115 -7.90 19.32 5.10
C GLY A 115 -9.39 19.42 4.81
N ALA A 116 -10.10 20.24 5.60
CA ALA A 116 -11.47 20.60 5.29
C ALA A 116 -11.54 21.34 3.93
N PRO A 117 -12.60 21.14 3.13
CA PRO A 117 -12.83 21.92 1.92
C PRO A 117 -12.87 23.42 2.23
N LYS A 118 -12.08 24.20 1.49
CA LYS A 118 -12.15 25.66 1.49
C LYS A 118 -12.82 26.10 0.20
N VAL A 119 -14.00 26.72 0.31
CA VAL A 119 -14.69 27.30 -0.85
C VAL A 119 -13.86 28.47 -1.41
N SER A 120 -13.38 28.37 -2.65
CA SER A 120 -12.73 29.47 -3.38
C SER A 120 -13.71 30.18 -4.31
N ALA A 121 -14.67 29.44 -4.88
CA ALA A 121 -15.81 29.94 -5.66
C ALA A 121 -17.04 29.05 -5.43
N PRO A 122 -18.26 29.44 -5.87
CA PRO A 122 -19.48 28.65 -5.64
C PRO A 122 -19.42 27.19 -6.12
N ASP A 123 -18.67 26.94 -7.18
CA ASP A 123 -18.44 25.65 -7.82
C ASP A 123 -16.98 25.19 -7.71
N GLU A 124 -16.18 25.80 -6.84
CA GLU A 124 -14.74 25.51 -6.73
C GLU A 124 -14.29 25.43 -5.27
N HIS A 125 -13.74 24.29 -4.89
CA HIS A 125 -13.22 24.02 -3.56
C HIS A 125 -11.73 23.67 -3.61
N LEU A 126 -11.00 24.10 -2.57
CA LEU A 126 -9.60 23.78 -2.35
C LEU A 126 -9.47 22.81 -1.17
N ILE A 127 -8.79 21.68 -1.38
CA ILE A 127 -8.60 20.63 -0.36
C ILE A 127 -7.10 20.35 -0.21
N LYS A 128 -6.57 20.65 0.97
CA LYS A 128 -5.15 20.37 1.27
C LYS A 128 -4.98 18.95 1.79
N VAL A 129 -4.19 18.13 1.10
CA VAL A 129 -3.83 16.78 1.53
C VAL A 129 -2.39 16.77 1.98
N LYS A 130 -2.11 16.17 3.13
CA LYS A 130 -0.77 15.98 3.68
C LYS A 130 -0.48 14.52 3.93
N GLY A 131 0.78 14.12 3.77
CA GLY A 131 1.19 12.73 3.88
C GLY A 131 2.70 12.58 3.87
N GLU A 132 3.12 11.36 3.63
CA GLU A 132 4.51 10.97 3.40
C GLU A 132 4.56 10.14 2.11
N VAL A 133 5.44 10.51 1.17
CA VAL A 133 5.80 9.61 0.08
C VAL A 133 6.64 8.49 0.69
N VAL A 134 6.15 7.25 0.63
CA VAL A 134 6.80 6.05 1.19
C VAL A 134 7.61 5.27 0.15
N GLY A 135 7.44 5.60 -1.13
CA GLY A 135 8.15 4.97 -2.23
C GLY A 135 7.73 5.53 -3.57
N GLU A 136 8.47 5.16 -4.60
CA GLU A 136 8.13 5.43 -5.99
C GLU A 136 8.11 4.10 -6.75
N LEU A 137 7.02 3.84 -7.47
CA LEU A 137 6.93 2.69 -8.37
C LEU A 137 7.68 3.00 -9.66
N SER A 138 8.61 2.12 -10.04
CA SER A 138 9.23 2.15 -11.36
C SER A 138 8.25 1.72 -12.46
N GLU A 139 8.62 1.91 -13.72
CA GLU A 139 7.86 1.43 -14.89
C GLU A 139 7.65 -0.10 -14.88
N GLN A 140 8.48 -0.85 -14.15
CA GLN A 140 8.35 -2.30 -13.98
C GLN A 140 7.48 -2.67 -12.75
N GLY A 141 6.84 -1.70 -12.10
CA GLY A 141 6.04 -1.90 -10.90
C GLY A 141 6.85 -2.20 -9.65
N VAL A 142 8.18 -1.98 -9.67
CA VAL A 142 9.03 -2.21 -8.50
C VAL A 142 8.97 -0.99 -7.59
N LEU A 143 8.52 -1.18 -6.35
CA LEU A 143 8.52 -0.13 -5.35
C LEU A 143 9.95 0.16 -4.87
N GLN A 144 10.42 1.38 -5.12
CA GLN A 144 11.67 1.90 -4.59
C GLN A 144 11.37 2.73 -3.34
N PRO A 145 11.75 2.27 -2.13
CA PRO A 145 11.43 2.99 -0.91
C PRO A 145 12.07 4.38 -0.88
N THR A 146 11.29 5.38 -0.52
CA THR A 146 11.76 6.75 -0.25
C THR A 146 10.95 7.31 0.91
N ARG A 147 11.44 8.36 1.57
CA ARG A 147 10.71 9.03 2.66
C ARG A 147 10.85 10.52 2.51
N ARG A 148 9.77 11.17 2.09
CA ARG A 148 9.67 12.63 2.00
C ARG A 148 8.27 13.09 2.33
N SER A 149 8.15 14.30 2.87
CA SER A 149 6.84 14.90 3.13
C SER A 149 6.07 15.12 1.83
N PHE A 150 4.78 14.77 1.84
CA PHE A 150 3.84 15.10 0.78
C PHE A 150 2.89 16.19 1.26
N SER A 151 2.68 17.21 0.44
CA SER A 151 1.64 18.23 0.67
C SER A 151 1.18 18.77 -0.67
N HIS A 152 -0.07 18.52 -1.02
CA HIS A 152 -0.70 19.04 -2.24
C HIS A 152 -2.01 19.73 -1.91
N THR A 153 -2.35 20.78 -2.65
CA THR A 153 -3.67 21.40 -2.59
C THR A 153 -4.41 21.07 -3.87
N PHE A 154 -5.42 20.22 -3.76
CA PHE A 154 -6.31 19.87 -4.85
C PHE A 154 -7.31 20.99 -5.05
N GLU A 155 -7.43 21.47 -6.28
CA GLU A 155 -8.58 22.23 -6.74
C GLU A 155 -9.62 21.26 -7.29
N VAL A 156 -10.86 21.37 -6.84
CA VAL A 156 -11.98 20.53 -7.25
C VAL A 156 -13.13 21.41 -7.69
N ARG A 157 -13.72 21.11 -8.85
CA ARG A 157 -14.79 21.88 -9.47
C ARG A 157 -16.06 21.08 -9.58
N TYR A 158 -17.21 21.70 -9.31
CA TYR A 158 -18.52 21.11 -9.50
C TYR A 158 -19.00 21.37 -10.93
N GLN A 159 -19.11 20.32 -11.74
CA GLN A 159 -19.38 20.44 -13.17
C GLN A 159 -20.52 19.52 -13.62
N GLN A 160 -21.26 19.97 -14.63
CA GLN A 160 -22.28 19.17 -15.31
C GLN A 160 -21.61 18.22 -16.31
N THR A 161 -21.86 16.92 -16.17
CA THR A 161 -21.53 15.87 -17.14
C THR A 161 -22.81 15.29 -17.76
N ALA A 162 -22.67 14.25 -18.59
CA ALA A 162 -23.83 13.56 -19.15
C ALA A 162 -24.63 12.79 -18.08
N GLU A 163 -23.95 12.40 -16.99
CA GLU A 163 -24.48 11.59 -15.89
C GLU A 163 -25.06 12.45 -14.75
N GLY A 164 -24.69 13.73 -14.67
CA GLY A 164 -25.21 14.64 -13.66
C GLY A 164 -24.21 15.73 -13.25
N LEU A 165 -24.47 16.38 -12.13
CA LEU A 165 -23.53 17.31 -11.52
C LEU A 165 -22.57 16.53 -10.61
N VAL A 166 -21.27 16.62 -10.88
CA VAL A 166 -20.22 15.87 -10.17
C VAL A 166 -19.04 16.77 -9.79
N TRP A 167 -18.33 16.39 -8.73
CA TRP A 167 -17.08 17.04 -8.32
C TRP A 167 -15.89 16.41 -9.04
N LEU A 168 -15.13 17.22 -9.78
CA LEU A 168 -13.96 16.79 -10.57
C LEU A 168 -12.70 17.54 -10.15
N VAL A 169 -11.57 16.85 -10.14
CA VAL A 169 -10.26 17.42 -9.84
C VAL A 169 -9.77 18.26 -11.02
N ALA A 170 -9.51 19.54 -10.77
CA ALA A 170 -9.02 20.51 -11.74
C ALA A 170 -7.49 20.64 -11.71
N GLU A 171 -6.87 20.52 -10.53
CA GLU A 171 -5.42 20.63 -10.34
C GLU A 171 -4.88 19.37 -9.62
N PRO A 172 -4.68 18.25 -10.36
CA PRO A 172 -4.06 17.07 -9.80
C PRO A 172 -2.56 17.30 -9.52
N PRO A 173 -1.92 16.47 -8.67
CA PRO A 173 -0.47 16.51 -8.52
C PRO A 173 0.25 16.20 -9.84
N THR A 174 1.51 16.64 -9.96
CA THR A 174 2.34 16.31 -11.11
C THR A 174 2.66 14.80 -11.09
N GLY A 175 1.96 14.03 -11.91
CA GLY A 175 2.06 12.57 -11.96
C GLY A 175 1.03 11.87 -11.09
N TYR A 176 1.03 10.55 -11.10
CA TYR A 176 0.08 9.78 -10.30
C TYR A 176 0.56 9.65 -8.86
N VAL A 177 -0.40 9.78 -7.95
CA VAL A 177 -0.19 9.58 -6.53
C VAL A 177 -1.20 8.55 -6.06
N ILE A 178 -0.71 7.45 -5.50
CA ILE A 178 -1.52 6.35 -4.95
C ILE A 178 -1.38 6.36 -3.43
N SER A 179 -2.39 5.92 -2.68
CA SER A 179 -2.36 5.99 -1.21
C SER A 179 -2.57 4.67 -0.50
#